data_AF-Q5HK59-F1
#
_entry.id   AF-Q5HK59-F1
#
_cell.length_a   1.000
_cell.length_b   1.000
_cell.length_c   1.000
_cell.angle_alpha   90.00
_cell.angle_beta   90.00
_cell.angle_gamma   90.00
#
_symmetry.space_group_name_H-M   'P 1'
#
loop_
_entity.id
_entity.type
_entity.pdbx_description
1 polymer ?
#
loop_
_entity_poly.entity_id
_entity_poly.type
_entity_poly.pdbx_seq_one_letter_code
_entity_poly.pdbx_strand_id
1 'polypeptide(L)'
;MGSTFSTINPFSVVIASNAAGTTFTDGLYWRIGACIIGAIFVISYLFWYCKKIKKDPKSSYSYEDKAAFEKQWSVLHDDGSSEFTLRKKIILTLFVLPFPIMVWGVMTQGWWFPVMASAFLIFTIVIMFIAGTGQYGLGEKGTVDAFVNGASSLVGVSLIIGLARGINLVLNKGMISDTILHFSSSIVQHMSGPLFIIVLLFIFFCLGFIVPSSSGLAVLSMPIFAPLADTVGIPRFVIVTTYQFGQYAMLFLAPTGLVMATLQMLNVRYSHWLRFVWPVVAFVLIFGGGLLITQVLIYS
;
A
#
# COMPACT_ATOMS: atom_id res chain seq x y z
N MET A 1 4.11 9.19 -2.72
CA MET A 1 4.49 7.83 -3.12
C MET A 1 3.88 6.77 -2.23
N GLY A 2 4.20 6.74 -0.92
CA GLY A 2 3.52 5.88 0.05
C GLY A 2 3.31 4.45 -0.45
N SER A 3 2.09 3.95 -0.36
CA SER A 3 1.72 2.62 -0.86
C SER A 3 1.05 2.63 -2.25
N THR A 4 0.98 3.79 -2.93
CA THR A 4 0.29 3.97 -4.23
C THR A 4 0.87 3.11 -5.35
N PHE A 5 2.19 2.95 -5.39
CA PHE A 5 2.90 2.10 -6.35
C PHE A 5 3.63 0.97 -5.61
N SER A 6 3.07 0.49 -4.51
CA SER A 6 3.71 -0.53 -3.70
C SER A 6 3.89 -1.82 -4.49
N THR A 7 5.06 -2.43 -4.39
CA THR A 7 5.39 -3.71 -5.03
C THR A 7 4.90 -4.92 -4.24
N ILE A 8 5.06 -4.90 -2.90
CA ILE A 8 4.88 -6.08 -2.03
C ILE A 8 4.07 -5.81 -0.74
N ASN A 9 3.42 -4.65 -0.60
CA ASN A 9 2.68 -4.30 0.63
C ASN A 9 1.67 -5.41 1.00
N PRO A 10 1.83 -6.06 2.17
CA PRO A 10 0.99 -7.17 2.58
C PRO A 10 -0.45 -6.74 2.83
N PHE A 11 -0.67 -5.49 3.24
CA PHE A 11 -2.00 -4.92 3.55
C PHE A 11 -2.71 -4.31 2.33
N SER A 12 -2.16 -4.53 1.12
CA SER A 12 -2.73 -4.03 -0.12
C SER A 12 -2.55 -5.05 -1.24
N VAL A 13 -1.35 -5.17 -1.81
CA VAL A 13 -1.11 -6.01 -2.99
C VAL A 13 -1.31 -7.49 -2.67
N VAL A 14 -0.81 -7.97 -1.53
CA VAL A 14 -0.90 -9.39 -1.18
C VAL A 14 -2.34 -9.78 -0.85
N ILE A 15 -3.05 -9.00 -0.02
CA ILE A 15 -4.47 -9.22 0.26
C ILE A 15 -5.29 -9.20 -1.03
N ALA A 16 -5.07 -8.18 -1.89
CA ALA A 16 -5.82 -8.06 -3.13
C ALA A 16 -5.54 -9.22 -4.09
N SER A 17 -4.28 -9.64 -4.23
CA SER A 17 -3.90 -10.77 -5.09
C SER A 17 -4.52 -12.07 -4.59
N ASN A 18 -4.45 -12.33 -3.28
CA ASN A 18 -5.09 -13.49 -2.67
C ASN A 18 -6.61 -13.49 -2.86
N ALA A 19 -7.26 -12.33 -2.69
CA ALA A 19 -8.70 -12.17 -2.88
C ALA A 19 -9.13 -12.24 -4.36
N ALA A 20 -8.23 -11.92 -5.28
CA ALA A 20 -8.41 -12.03 -6.73
C ALA A 20 -8.07 -13.44 -7.28
N GLY A 21 -7.47 -14.31 -6.46
CA GLY A 21 -7.02 -15.64 -6.88
C GLY A 21 -5.78 -15.61 -7.80
N THR A 22 -4.91 -14.61 -7.66
CA THR A 22 -3.64 -14.45 -8.39
C THR A 22 -2.47 -14.34 -7.41
N THR A 23 -1.24 -14.46 -7.90
CA THR A 23 -0.05 -14.34 -7.03
C THR A 23 0.39 -12.88 -6.98
N PHE A 24 0.82 -12.39 -5.82
CA PHE A 24 1.33 -11.01 -5.69
C PHE A 24 2.63 -10.76 -6.46
N THR A 25 3.29 -11.81 -6.97
CA THR A 25 4.43 -11.70 -7.86
C THR A 25 4.02 -11.36 -9.29
N ASP A 26 2.76 -11.63 -9.66
CA ASP A 26 2.24 -11.36 -11.01
C ASP A 26 2.11 -9.85 -11.19
N GLY A 27 2.76 -9.30 -12.22
CA GLY A 27 2.84 -7.86 -12.44
C GLY A 27 3.85 -7.13 -11.53
N LEU A 28 4.73 -7.85 -10.81
CA LEU A 28 5.74 -7.24 -9.94
C LEU A 28 6.64 -6.24 -10.69
N TYR A 29 7.10 -6.59 -11.90
CA TYR A 29 7.96 -5.71 -12.71
C TYR A 29 7.27 -4.39 -13.07
N TRP A 30 5.99 -4.44 -13.40
CA TRP A 30 5.20 -3.23 -13.66
C TRP A 30 5.10 -2.35 -12.42
N ARG A 31 4.85 -2.96 -11.26
CA ARG A 31 4.80 -2.23 -9.98
C ARG A 31 6.16 -1.64 -9.61
N ILE A 32 7.26 -2.35 -9.86
CA ILE A 32 8.62 -1.84 -9.64
C ILE A 32 8.88 -0.62 -10.54
N GLY A 33 8.61 -0.73 -11.85
CA GLY A 33 8.79 0.37 -12.78
C GLY A 33 7.95 1.60 -12.40
N ALA A 34 6.67 1.37 -12.06
CA ALA A 34 5.78 2.44 -11.59
C ALA A 34 6.28 3.08 -10.29
N CYS A 35 6.82 2.29 -9.35
CA CYS A 35 7.40 2.77 -8.11
C CYS A 35 8.62 3.67 -8.36
N ILE A 36 9.54 3.25 -9.24
CA ILE A 36 10.73 4.03 -9.62
C ILE A 36 10.30 5.36 -10.26
N ILE A 37 9.44 5.33 -11.27
CA ILE A 37 9.02 6.53 -12.00
C ILE A 37 8.25 7.47 -11.08
N GLY A 38 7.33 6.96 -10.28
CA GLY A 38 6.61 7.79 -9.32
C GLY A 38 7.54 8.38 -8.24
N ALA A 39 8.59 7.65 -7.83
CA ALA A 39 9.54 8.15 -6.84
C ALA A 39 10.33 9.33 -7.42
N ILE A 40 10.81 9.20 -8.65
CA ILE A 40 11.44 10.29 -9.39
C ILE A 40 10.49 11.49 -9.49
N PHE A 41 9.23 11.27 -9.85
CA PHE A 41 8.23 12.33 -9.95
C PHE A 41 8.03 13.07 -8.63
N VAL A 42 7.78 12.35 -7.53
CA VAL A 42 7.52 12.97 -6.22
C VAL A 42 8.76 13.67 -5.68
N ILE A 43 9.95 13.08 -5.81
CA ILE A 43 11.21 13.73 -5.41
C ILE A 43 11.41 15.01 -6.21
N SER A 44 11.18 14.98 -7.52
CA SER A 44 11.32 16.16 -8.39
C SER A 44 10.31 17.24 -8.06
N TYR A 45 9.04 16.87 -7.80
CA TYR A 45 7.98 17.77 -7.39
C TYR A 45 8.29 18.43 -6.04
N LEU A 46 8.74 17.67 -5.05
CA LEU A 46 9.14 18.19 -3.75
C LEU A 46 10.37 19.10 -3.87
N PHE A 47 11.39 18.70 -4.64
CA PHE A 47 12.57 19.52 -4.87
C PHE A 47 12.20 20.86 -5.51
N TRP A 48 11.36 20.84 -6.55
CA TRP A 48 10.83 22.04 -7.18
C TRP A 48 10.07 22.93 -6.18
N TYR A 49 9.15 22.34 -5.41
CA TYR A 49 8.34 23.08 -4.44
C TYR A 49 9.19 23.69 -3.32
N CYS A 50 10.14 22.94 -2.76
CA CYS A 50 11.09 23.44 -1.77
C CYS A 50 11.97 24.56 -2.32
N LYS A 51 12.49 24.43 -3.55
CA LYS A 51 13.28 25.48 -4.20
C LYS A 51 12.44 26.75 -4.43
N LYS A 52 11.17 26.60 -4.79
CA LYS A 52 10.22 27.69 -4.95
C LYS A 52 10.02 28.45 -3.63
N ILE A 53 9.75 27.74 -2.53
CA ILE A 53 9.56 28.33 -1.20
C ILE A 53 10.84 28.98 -0.67
N LYS A 54 12.01 28.37 -0.92
CA LYS A 54 13.30 28.94 -0.49
C LYS A 54 13.60 30.27 -1.18
N LYS A 55 13.19 30.42 -2.46
CA LYS A 55 13.33 31.66 -3.21
C LYS A 55 12.31 32.72 -2.79
N ASP A 56 11.07 32.30 -2.59
CA ASP A 56 9.99 33.17 -2.13
C ASP A 56 9.09 32.43 -1.11
N PRO A 57 9.22 32.73 0.19
CA PRO A 57 8.41 32.10 1.23
C PRO A 57 6.89 32.24 1.03
N LYS A 58 6.43 33.32 0.37
CA LYS A 58 5.00 33.56 0.10
C LYS A 58 4.40 32.56 -0.88
N SER A 59 5.24 31.86 -1.64
CA SER A 59 4.82 30.81 -2.55
C SER A 59 4.36 29.52 -1.86
N SER A 60 4.52 29.41 -0.53
CA SER A 60 4.00 28.28 0.25
C SER A 60 2.48 28.33 0.33
N TYR A 61 1.82 27.19 0.07
CA TYR A 61 0.37 27.08 0.24
C TYR A 61 -0.10 27.36 1.68
N SER A 62 0.75 27.18 2.68
CA SER A 62 0.45 27.43 4.11
C SER A 62 1.18 28.66 4.68
N TYR A 63 1.62 29.61 3.84
CA TYR A 63 2.39 30.77 4.30
C TYR A 63 1.67 31.58 5.39
N GLU A 64 0.36 31.76 5.25
CA GLU A 64 -0.49 32.46 6.23
C GLU A 64 -0.53 31.77 7.60
N ASP A 65 -0.37 30.44 7.63
CA ASP A 65 -0.47 29.63 8.86
C ASP A 65 0.90 29.49 9.56
N LYS A 66 2.00 29.97 8.93
CA LYS A 66 3.38 29.76 9.37
C LYS A 66 3.65 30.27 10.80
N ALA A 67 3.23 31.49 11.11
CA ALA A 67 3.51 32.10 12.42
C ALA A 67 2.79 31.37 13.57
N ALA A 68 1.57 30.89 13.31
CA ALA A 68 0.82 30.08 14.28
C ALA A 68 1.47 28.70 14.48
N PHE A 69 1.95 28.09 13.39
CA PHE A 69 2.68 26.82 13.42
C PHE A 69 3.98 26.91 14.22
N GLU A 70 4.82 27.92 13.94
CA GLU A 70 6.11 28.14 14.63
C GLU A 70 5.90 28.36 16.13
N LYS A 71 4.89 29.13 16.53
CA LYS A 71 4.54 29.36 17.95
C LYS A 71 4.11 28.08 18.68
N GLN A 72 3.44 27.16 17.97
CA GLN A 72 2.93 25.91 18.54
C GLN A 72 4.04 24.84 18.66
N TRP A 73 5.05 24.86 17.78
CA TRP A 73 6.08 23.81 17.67
C TRP A 73 7.50 24.25 18.08
N SER A 74 7.73 25.52 18.44
CA SER A 74 9.04 26.04 18.86
C SER A 74 9.59 25.46 20.17
N VAL A 75 8.81 24.62 20.89
CA VAL A 75 9.18 24.05 22.21
C VAL A 75 9.70 22.60 22.11
N LEU A 76 9.70 21.98 20.93
CA LEU A 76 10.16 20.60 20.76
C LEU A 76 11.62 20.56 20.26
N HIS A 77 12.55 20.90 21.13
CA HIS A 77 13.90 20.34 21.08
C HIS A 77 13.90 19.12 22.00
N ASP A 78 13.61 17.95 21.45
CA ASP A 78 13.87 16.71 22.17
C ASP A 78 15.34 16.32 21.94
N ASP A 79 16.18 16.70 22.91
CA ASP A 79 17.60 16.36 23.00
C ASP A 79 17.83 14.89 23.42
N GLY A 80 16.86 14.01 23.19
CA GLY A 80 16.92 12.59 23.51
C GLY A 80 17.52 11.75 22.38
N SER A 81 18.73 12.05 21.89
CA SER A 81 19.41 11.17 20.94
C SER A 81 19.79 9.86 21.62
N SER A 82 18.90 8.86 21.59
CA SER A 82 19.20 7.52 22.06
C SER A 82 20.33 6.93 21.22
N GLU A 83 21.50 6.70 21.83
CA GLU A 83 22.66 6.17 21.11
C GLU A 83 22.33 4.87 20.35
N PHE A 84 22.78 4.80 19.10
CA PHE A 84 22.58 3.67 18.21
C PHE A 84 23.60 2.55 18.53
N THR A 85 23.34 1.82 19.62
CA THR A 85 24.21 0.76 20.11
C THR A 85 24.38 -0.40 19.12
N LEU A 86 25.51 -1.12 19.21
CA LEU A 86 25.82 -2.29 18.36
C LEU A 86 24.70 -3.33 18.35
N ARG A 87 24.03 -3.53 19.49
CA ARG A 87 22.86 -4.40 19.62
C ARG A 87 21.70 -3.96 18.72
N LYS A 88 21.34 -2.68 18.73
CA LYS A 88 20.28 -2.14 17.85
C LYS A 88 20.66 -2.33 16.39
N LYS A 89 21.94 -2.21 16.03
CA LYS A 89 22.46 -2.46 14.69
C LYS A 89 22.32 -3.93 14.26
N ILE A 90 22.60 -4.88 15.15
CA ILE A 90 22.42 -6.31 14.89
C ILE A 90 20.92 -6.64 14.72
N ILE A 91 20.07 -6.18 15.63
CA ILE A 91 18.62 -6.40 15.57
C ILE A 91 18.05 -5.82 14.29
N LEU A 92 18.44 -4.60 13.91
CA LEU A 92 17.98 -3.96 12.68
C LEU A 92 18.43 -4.74 11.44
N THR A 93 19.68 -5.22 11.41
CA THR A 93 20.17 -6.08 10.32
C THR A 93 19.33 -7.35 10.21
N LEU A 94 19.10 -8.06 11.32
CA LEU A 94 18.30 -9.29 11.35
C LEU A 94 16.82 -9.06 11.02
N PHE A 95 16.29 -7.86 11.27
CA PHE A 95 14.94 -7.47 10.88
C PHE A 95 14.82 -7.26 9.36
N VAL A 96 15.86 -6.72 8.71
CA VAL A 96 15.87 -6.44 7.26
C VAL A 96 16.21 -7.68 6.43
N LEU A 97 17.08 -8.56 6.94
CA LEU A 97 17.59 -9.75 6.24
C LEU A 97 16.52 -10.73 5.69
N PRO A 98 15.38 -10.98 6.38
CA PRO A 98 14.31 -11.83 5.88
C PRO A 98 13.72 -11.38 4.54
N PHE A 99 13.70 -10.07 4.27
CA PHE A 99 13.07 -9.52 3.07
C PHE A 99 13.81 -9.93 1.78
N PRO A 100 15.13 -9.72 1.63
CA PRO A 100 15.89 -10.27 0.51
C PRO A 100 15.84 -11.80 0.39
N ILE A 101 15.92 -12.52 1.52
CA ILE A 101 15.85 -14.00 1.53
C ILE A 101 14.49 -14.46 0.99
N MET A 102 13.40 -13.84 1.44
CA MET A 102 12.06 -14.13 0.96
C MET A 102 11.96 -13.91 -0.55
N VAL A 103 12.48 -12.78 -1.07
CA VAL A 103 12.47 -12.51 -2.52
C VAL A 103 13.24 -13.59 -3.28
N TRP A 104 14.44 -13.93 -2.85
CA TRP A 104 15.24 -15.00 -3.47
C TRP A 104 14.54 -16.36 -3.42
N GLY A 105 13.96 -16.72 -2.27
CA GLY A 105 13.27 -17.99 -2.05
C GLY A 105 12.02 -18.13 -2.91
N VAL A 106 11.25 -17.05 -3.08
CA VAL A 106 10.08 -17.04 -3.96
C VAL A 106 10.51 -17.13 -5.43
N MET A 107 11.51 -16.35 -5.84
CA MET A 107 11.91 -16.27 -7.24
C MET A 107 12.61 -17.52 -7.77
N THR A 108 13.37 -18.22 -6.92
CA THR A 108 14.23 -19.33 -7.37
C THR A 108 13.86 -20.68 -6.78
N GLN A 109 13.41 -20.70 -5.52
CA GLN A 109 13.17 -21.95 -4.78
C GLN A 109 11.69 -22.33 -4.74
N GLY A 110 10.82 -21.57 -5.40
CA GLY A 110 9.37 -21.81 -5.40
C GLY A 110 8.74 -21.72 -4.01
N TRP A 111 9.33 -20.94 -3.09
CA TRP A 111 8.81 -20.83 -1.75
C TRP A 111 7.40 -20.28 -1.75
N TRP A 112 6.51 -20.99 -1.04
CA TRP A 112 5.15 -20.55 -0.82
C TRP A 112 4.93 -20.09 0.61
N PHE A 113 3.69 -19.68 0.91
CA PHE A 113 3.33 -19.01 2.16
C PHE A 113 3.88 -19.66 3.45
N PRO A 114 3.78 -20.98 3.65
CA PRO A 114 4.27 -21.60 4.88
C PRO A 114 5.78 -21.44 5.11
N VAL A 115 6.58 -21.52 4.04
CA VAL A 115 8.04 -21.41 4.11
C VAL A 115 8.46 -19.95 4.36
N MET A 116 7.75 -19.00 3.76
CA MET A 116 7.98 -17.59 4.04
C MET A 116 7.63 -17.24 5.50
N ALA A 117 6.47 -17.69 5.98
CA ALA A 117 6.05 -17.46 7.36
C ALA A 117 7.03 -18.06 8.38
N SER A 118 7.52 -19.27 8.14
CA SER A 118 8.50 -19.91 9.03
C SER A 118 9.84 -19.18 9.02
N ALA A 119 10.31 -18.69 7.88
CA ALA A 119 11.53 -17.88 7.80
C ALA A 119 11.42 -16.61 8.67
N PHE A 120 10.34 -15.83 8.52
CA PHE A 120 10.12 -14.64 9.36
C PHE A 120 10.00 -14.98 10.85
N LEU A 121 9.39 -16.13 11.19
CA LEU A 121 9.29 -16.59 12.57
C LEU A 121 10.67 -16.92 13.16
N ILE A 122 11.54 -17.61 12.41
CA ILE A 122 12.90 -17.95 12.85
C ILE A 122 13.68 -16.67 13.17
N PHE A 123 13.69 -15.69 12.26
CA PHE A 123 14.37 -14.42 12.51
C PHE A 123 13.77 -13.67 13.71
N THR A 124 12.45 -13.71 13.88
CA THR A 124 11.78 -13.12 15.05
C THR A 124 12.26 -13.75 16.35
N ILE A 125 12.35 -15.08 16.41
CA ILE A 125 12.86 -15.81 17.59
C ILE A 125 14.31 -15.42 17.89
N VAL A 126 15.18 -15.35 16.87
CA VAL A 126 16.58 -14.93 17.04
C VAL A 126 16.66 -13.50 17.57
N ILE A 127 15.85 -12.58 17.03
CA ILE A 127 15.75 -11.20 17.51
C ILE A 127 15.28 -11.18 18.97
N MET A 128 14.30 -11.99 19.36
CA MET A 128 13.81 -12.07 20.75
C MET A 128 14.93 -12.48 21.71
N PHE A 129 15.76 -13.49 21.36
CA PHE A 129 16.91 -13.85 22.18
C PHE A 129 17.91 -12.69 22.32
N ILE A 130 18.24 -12.02 21.22
CA ILE A 130 19.19 -10.90 21.22
C ILE A 130 18.60 -9.67 21.92
N ALA A 131 17.30 -9.43 21.91
CA ALA A 131 16.60 -8.30 22.53
C ALA A 131 16.23 -8.54 24.01
N GLY A 132 16.07 -9.80 24.41
CA GLY A 132 15.72 -10.17 25.78
C GLY A 132 16.90 -10.39 26.71
N THR A 133 18.05 -10.83 26.19
CA THR A 133 19.21 -11.21 27.01
C THR A 133 20.20 -10.06 27.26
N GLY A 134 21.08 -10.21 28.26
CA GLY A 134 22.17 -9.26 28.55
C GLY A 134 21.80 -8.08 29.45
N GLN A 135 22.80 -7.32 29.88
CA GLN A 135 22.70 -6.25 30.89
C GLN A 135 21.71 -5.12 30.52
N TYR A 136 21.53 -4.87 29.22
CA TYR A 136 20.64 -3.84 28.70
C TYR A 136 19.40 -4.43 28.00
N GLY A 137 19.09 -5.71 28.23
CA GLY A 137 17.97 -6.43 27.62
C GLY A 137 16.61 -6.08 28.21
N LEU A 138 15.56 -6.36 27.45
CA LEU A 138 14.18 -6.17 27.90
C LEU A 138 13.76 -7.19 28.98
N GLY A 139 14.61 -8.20 29.25
CA GLY A 139 14.26 -9.35 30.07
C GLY A 139 13.24 -10.26 29.36
N GLU A 140 12.98 -11.42 29.96
CA GLU A 140 12.03 -12.40 29.40
C GLU A 140 10.63 -11.80 29.26
N LYS A 141 10.09 -11.26 30.36
CA LYS A 141 8.75 -10.67 30.39
C LYS A 141 8.61 -9.52 29.39
N GLY A 142 9.55 -8.57 29.35
CA GLY A 142 9.49 -7.44 28.43
C GLY A 142 9.59 -7.86 26.95
N THR A 143 10.34 -8.93 26.67
CA THR A 143 10.45 -9.49 25.31
C THR A 143 9.16 -10.17 24.88
N VAL A 144 8.56 -10.98 25.76
CA VAL A 144 7.28 -11.64 25.49
C VAL A 144 6.17 -10.60 25.34
N ASP A 145 6.09 -9.60 26.23
CA ASP A 145 5.11 -8.52 26.16
C ASP A 145 5.24 -7.74 24.84
N ALA A 146 6.46 -7.41 24.42
CA ALA A 146 6.72 -6.74 23.13
C ALA A 146 6.28 -7.61 21.93
N PHE A 147 6.57 -8.91 21.94
CA PHE A 147 6.15 -9.84 20.90
C PHE A 147 4.62 -9.96 20.84
N VAL A 148 3.96 -10.15 21.98
CA VAL A 148 2.49 -10.27 22.07
C VAL A 148 1.81 -8.99 21.59
N ASN A 149 2.30 -7.83 22.01
CA ASN A 149 1.77 -6.54 21.55
C ASN A 149 1.93 -6.36 20.03
N GLY A 150 3.11 -6.71 19.48
CA GLY A 150 3.35 -6.70 18.05
C GLY A 150 2.42 -7.66 17.28
N ALA A 151 2.30 -8.91 17.73
CA ALA A 151 1.43 -9.92 17.11
C ALA A 151 -0.05 -9.53 17.18
N SER A 152 -0.51 -8.98 18.31
CA SER A 152 -1.89 -8.52 18.52
C SER A 152 -2.30 -7.48 17.47
N SER A 153 -1.39 -6.57 17.11
CA SER A 153 -1.66 -5.56 16.08
C SER A 153 -1.98 -6.14 14.70
N LEU A 154 -1.60 -7.40 14.42
CA LEU A 154 -1.85 -8.09 13.15
C LEU A 154 -3.01 -9.08 13.19
N VAL A 155 -3.63 -9.34 14.35
CA VAL A 155 -4.75 -10.29 14.48
C VAL A 155 -5.96 -9.84 13.64
N GLY A 156 -6.29 -8.54 13.66
CA GLY A 156 -7.37 -8.01 12.81
C GLY A 156 -7.10 -8.24 11.32
N VAL A 157 -5.84 -8.12 10.89
CA VAL A 157 -5.44 -8.33 9.49
C VAL A 157 -5.55 -9.81 9.12
N SER A 158 -5.13 -10.73 9.98
CA SER A 158 -5.20 -12.17 9.69
C SER A 158 -6.65 -12.67 9.55
N LEU A 159 -7.59 -12.15 10.36
CA LEU A 159 -9.02 -12.45 10.25
C LEU A 159 -9.61 -11.95 8.93
N ILE A 160 -9.26 -10.73 8.52
CA ILE A 160 -9.68 -10.15 7.23
C ILE A 160 -9.15 -11.00 6.06
N ILE A 161 -7.90 -11.47 6.11
CA ILE A 161 -7.32 -12.38 5.11
C ILE A 161 -8.07 -13.71 5.05
N GLY A 162 -8.38 -14.31 6.20
CA GLY A 162 -9.15 -15.55 6.29
C GLY A 162 -10.55 -15.41 5.68
N LEU A 163 -11.25 -14.32 6.01
CA LEU A 163 -12.56 -13.99 5.45
C LEU A 163 -12.49 -13.80 3.93
N ALA A 164 -11.50 -13.06 3.42
CA ALA A 164 -11.32 -12.85 1.98
C ALA A 164 -11.19 -14.17 1.23
N ARG A 165 -10.42 -15.11 1.78
CA ARG A 165 -10.24 -16.43 1.19
C ARG A 165 -11.51 -17.28 1.28
N GLY A 166 -12.27 -17.14 2.36
CA GLY A 166 -13.59 -17.76 2.51
C GLY A 166 -14.60 -17.25 1.49
N ILE A 167 -14.71 -15.93 1.30
CA ILE A 167 -15.58 -15.31 0.29
C ILE A 167 -15.22 -15.80 -1.10
N ASN A 168 -13.93 -15.75 -1.47
CA ASN A 168 -13.46 -16.23 -2.77
C ASN A 168 -13.80 -17.72 -2.99
N LEU A 169 -13.63 -18.55 -1.95
CA LEU A 169 -13.99 -19.97 -2.00
C LEU A 169 -15.50 -20.17 -2.22
N VAL A 170 -16.35 -19.42 -1.51
CA VAL A 170 -17.82 -19.49 -1.65
C VAL A 170 -18.27 -19.01 -3.02
N LEU A 171 -17.71 -17.91 -3.54
CA LEU A 171 -18.08 -17.38 -4.85
C LEU A 171 -17.72 -18.35 -5.98
N ASN A 172 -16.51 -18.94 -5.90
CA ASN A 172 -16.05 -19.92 -6.90
C ASN A 172 -16.80 -21.24 -6.79
N LYS A 173 -16.94 -21.82 -5.58
CA LYS A 173 -17.64 -23.11 -5.42
C LYS A 173 -19.15 -23.00 -5.55
N GLY A 174 -19.72 -21.83 -5.27
CA GLY A 174 -21.15 -21.55 -5.37
C GLY A 174 -21.61 -21.12 -6.75
N MET A 175 -20.73 -21.11 -7.77
CA MET A 175 -21.03 -20.64 -9.13
C MET A 175 -21.53 -19.17 -9.18
N ILE A 176 -21.31 -18.40 -8.10
CA ILE A 176 -21.71 -16.99 -8.02
C ILE A 176 -20.77 -16.15 -8.90
N SER A 177 -19.47 -16.50 -8.91
CA SER A 177 -18.51 -15.93 -9.85
C SER A 177 -19.05 -16.02 -11.28
N ASP A 178 -19.52 -17.18 -11.71
CA ASP A 178 -20.04 -17.39 -13.08
C ASP A 178 -21.30 -16.58 -13.36
N THR A 179 -22.16 -16.38 -12.37
CA THR A 179 -23.38 -15.57 -12.52
C THR A 179 -23.05 -14.07 -12.63
N ILE A 180 -22.17 -13.56 -11.76
CA ILE A 180 -21.67 -12.18 -11.82
C ILE A 180 -20.96 -11.96 -13.16
N LEU A 181 -20.15 -12.94 -13.58
CA LEU A 181 -19.48 -12.91 -14.87
C LEU A 181 -20.48 -12.85 -16.01
N HIS A 182 -21.51 -13.69 -16.03
CA HIS A 182 -22.50 -13.68 -17.10
C HIS A 182 -23.22 -12.32 -17.24
N PHE A 183 -23.67 -11.74 -16.13
CA PHE A 183 -24.33 -10.42 -16.13
C PHE A 183 -23.39 -9.25 -16.42
N SER A 184 -22.18 -9.28 -15.85
CA SER A 184 -21.22 -8.20 -16.07
C SER A 184 -20.60 -8.31 -17.46
N SER A 185 -20.41 -9.52 -17.99
CA SER A 185 -19.95 -9.71 -19.36
C SER A 185 -20.93 -9.07 -20.33
N SER A 186 -22.25 -9.19 -20.18
CA SER A 186 -23.17 -8.54 -21.12
C SER A 186 -23.07 -7.00 -21.11
N ILE A 187 -22.60 -6.40 -20.02
CA ILE A 187 -22.33 -4.96 -19.91
C ILE A 187 -20.96 -4.59 -20.48
N VAL A 188 -19.96 -5.45 -20.31
CA VAL A 188 -18.54 -5.15 -20.58
C VAL A 188 -18.02 -5.78 -21.88
N GLN A 189 -18.72 -6.76 -22.47
CA GLN A 189 -18.35 -7.49 -23.69
C GLN A 189 -18.12 -6.60 -24.91
N HIS A 190 -18.71 -5.40 -24.92
CA HIS A 190 -18.52 -4.41 -25.98
C HIS A 190 -17.47 -3.34 -25.65
N MET A 191 -16.85 -3.42 -24.47
CA MET A 191 -15.78 -2.51 -24.08
C MET A 191 -14.43 -3.06 -24.53
N SER A 192 -13.58 -2.19 -25.06
CA SER A 192 -12.17 -2.53 -25.26
C SER A 192 -11.47 -2.69 -23.90
N GLY A 193 -10.51 -3.60 -23.77
CA GLY A 193 -9.74 -3.79 -22.54
C GLY A 193 -9.17 -2.48 -21.97
N PRO A 194 -8.56 -1.58 -22.78
CA PRO A 194 -8.10 -0.27 -22.32
C PRO A 194 -9.23 0.62 -21.75
N LEU A 195 -10.41 0.61 -22.35
CA LEU A 195 -11.55 1.38 -21.83
C LEU A 195 -12.04 0.79 -20.49
N PHE A 196 -12.15 -0.55 -20.42
CA PHE A 196 -12.55 -1.26 -19.21
C PHE A 196 -11.63 -0.91 -18.03
N ILE A 197 -10.31 -0.95 -18.23
CA ILE A 197 -9.37 -0.73 -17.13
C ILE A 197 -9.37 0.72 -16.62
N ILE A 198 -9.60 1.69 -17.50
CA ILE A 198 -9.73 3.10 -17.11
C ILE A 198 -11.04 3.35 -16.37
N VAL A 199 -12.15 2.77 -16.82
CA VAL A 199 -13.42 2.86 -16.08
C VAL A 199 -13.26 2.25 -14.69
N LEU A 200 -12.61 1.09 -14.60
CA LEU A 200 -12.36 0.42 -13.34
C LEU A 200 -11.42 1.22 -12.42
N LEU A 201 -10.42 1.93 -12.97
CA LEU A 201 -9.57 2.86 -12.22
C LEU A 201 -10.41 3.94 -11.52
N PHE A 202 -11.38 4.53 -12.24
CA PHE A 202 -12.28 5.54 -11.67
C PHE A 202 -13.27 4.94 -10.66
N ILE A 203 -13.76 3.72 -10.89
CA ILE A 203 -14.58 3.01 -9.90
C ILE A 203 -13.81 2.86 -8.59
N PHE A 204 -12.55 2.40 -8.64
CA PHE A 204 -11.72 2.27 -7.44
C PHE A 204 -11.36 3.60 -6.80
N PHE A 205 -11.19 4.67 -7.59
CA PHE A 205 -11.05 6.02 -7.08
C PHE A 205 -12.28 6.45 -6.27
N CYS A 206 -13.49 6.28 -6.80
CA CYS A 206 -14.73 6.59 -6.09
C CYS A 206 -14.94 5.70 -4.85
N LEU A 207 -14.72 4.39 -4.97
CA LEU A 207 -14.83 3.45 -3.86
C LEU A 207 -13.82 3.74 -2.75
N GLY A 208 -12.63 4.27 -3.08
CA GLY A 208 -11.63 4.67 -2.10
C GLY A 208 -12.08 5.84 -1.20
N PHE A 209 -13.08 6.62 -1.63
CA PHE A 209 -13.68 7.66 -0.79
C PHE A 209 -14.66 7.05 0.22
N ILE A 210 -15.45 6.07 -0.23
CA ILE A 210 -16.44 5.36 0.58
C ILE A 210 -15.76 4.43 1.58
N VAL A 211 -14.73 3.71 1.13
CA VAL A 211 -13.95 2.74 1.90
C VAL A 211 -12.48 3.16 1.88
N PRO A 212 -12.06 4.10 2.74
CA PRO A 212 -10.69 4.62 2.79
C PRO A 212 -9.72 3.64 3.48
N SER A 213 -9.72 2.37 3.06
CA SER A 213 -8.91 1.29 3.65
C SER A 213 -8.39 0.35 2.56
N SER A 214 -7.07 0.20 2.47
CA SER A 214 -6.41 -0.66 1.45
C SER A 214 -6.52 -2.15 1.69
N SER A 215 -6.85 -2.58 2.91
CA SER A 215 -7.15 -3.99 3.17
C SER A 215 -8.66 -4.23 3.03
N GLY A 216 -9.48 -3.32 3.58
CA GLY A 216 -10.94 -3.42 3.52
C GLY A 216 -11.47 -3.42 2.09
N LEU A 217 -11.07 -2.44 1.27
CA LEU A 217 -11.55 -2.36 -0.11
C LEU A 217 -11.05 -3.54 -0.94
N ALA A 218 -9.81 -4.00 -0.76
CA ALA A 218 -9.29 -5.19 -1.45
C ALA A 218 -10.15 -6.43 -1.19
N VAL A 219 -10.48 -6.72 0.07
CA VAL A 219 -11.29 -7.89 0.45
C VAL A 219 -12.70 -7.82 -0.11
N LEU A 220 -13.31 -6.63 -0.11
CA LEU A 220 -14.68 -6.45 -0.57
C LEU A 220 -14.80 -6.48 -2.10
N SER A 221 -13.81 -5.93 -2.80
CA SER A 221 -13.94 -5.62 -4.23
C SER A 221 -13.31 -6.67 -5.15
N MET A 222 -12.19 -7.28 -4.77
CA MET A 222 -11.48 -8.25 -5.61
C MET A 222 -12.31 -9.45 -6.01
N PRO A 223 -13.13 -10.05 -5.14
CA PRO A 223 -13.94 -11.20 -5.54
C PRO A 223 -15.00 -10.87 -6.59
N ILE A 224 -15.33 -9.58 -6.76
CA ILE A 224 -16.30 -9.09 -7.75
C ILE A 224 -15.59 -8.68 -9.03
N PHE A 225 -14.57 -7.82 -8.94
CA PHE A 225 -13.93 -7.22 -10.12
C PHE A 225 -12.83 -8.09 -10.73
N ALA A 226 -12.16 -8.96 -9.95
CA ALA A 226 -11.09 -9.78 -10.50
C ALA A 226 -11.58 -10.80 -11.54
N PRO A 227 -12.70 -11.52 -11.31
CA PRO A 227 -13.24 -12.41 -12.34
C PRO A 227 -13.59 -11.68 -13.64
N LEU A 228 -14.00 -10.41 -13.60
CA LEU A 228 -14.35 -9.65 -14.80
C LEU A 228 -13.17 -9.50 -15.77
N ALA A 229 -11.95 -9.56 -15.26
CA ALA A 229 -10.74 -9.56 -16.09
C ALA A 229 -10.77 -10.68 -17.13
N ASP A 230 -11.26 -11.86 -16.74
CA ASP A 230 -11.31 -13.04 -17.59
C ASP A 230 -12.30 -12.86 -18.75
N THR A 231 -13.35 -12.03 -18.55
CA THR A 231 -14.38 -11.76 -19.57
C THR A 231 -13.91 -10.81 -20.66
N VAL A 232 -13.01 -9.89 -20.31
CA VAL A 232 -12.39 -8.94 -21.24
C VAL A 232 -11.02 -9.42 -21.73
N GLY A 233 -10.60 -10.63 -21.35
CA GLY A 233 -9.35 -11.24 -21.78
C GLY A 233 -8.09 -10.60 -21.21
N ILE A 234 -8.13 -10.01 -20.01
CA ILE A 234 -6.94 -9.42 -19.37
C ILE A 234 -6.54 -10.18 -18.10
N PRO A 235 -5.25 -10.21 -17.71
CA PRO A 235 -4.83 -10.87 -16.49
C PRO A 235 -5.40 -10.22 -15.23
N ARG A 236 -5.81 -11.03 -14.25
CA ARG A 236 -6.35 -10.57 -12.96
C ARG A 236 -5.38 -9.67 -12.17
N PHE A 237 -4.06 -9.80 -12.33
CA PHE A 237 -3.09 -8.91 -11.66
C PHE A 237 -3.20 -7.44 -12.14
N VAL A 238 -3.72 -7.20 -13.34
CA VAL A 238 -3.98 -5.84 -13.87
C VAL A 238 -5.09 -5.19 -13.05
N ILE A 239 -6.10 -5.96 -12.61
CA ILE A 239 -7.15 -5.49 -11.69
C ILE A 239 -6.56 -5.10 -10.34
N VAL A 240 -5.65 -5.91 -9.80
CA VAL A 240 -4.95 -5.61 -8.54
C VAL A 240 -4.17 -4.30 -8.64
N THR A 241 -3.51 -4.07 -9.78
CA THR A 241 -2.76 -2.82 -10.03
C THR A 241 -3.70 -1.62 -10.21
N THR A 242 -4.83 -1.81 -10.89
CA THR A 242 -5.86 -0.79 -11.11
C THR A 242 -6.49 -0.33 -9.81
N TYR A 243 -6.82 -1.29 -8.96
CA TYR A 243 -7.27 -1.07 -7.59
C TYR A 243 -6.29 -0.22 -6.79
N GLN A 244 -5.00 -0.59 -6.84
CA GLN A 244 -3.97 0.14 -6.12
C GLN A 244 -3.94 1.60 -6.58
N PHE A 245 -3.86 1.84 -7.89
CA PHE A 245 -3.72 3.21 -8.40
C PHE A 245 -4.97 4.05 -8.12
N GLY A 246 -6.16 3.50 -8.36
CA GLY A 246 -7.42 4.20 -8.18
C GLY A 246 -7.67 4.54 -6.71
N GLN A 247 -7.60 3.55 -5.82
CA GLN A 247 -7.85 3.78 -4.40
C GLN A 247 -6.84 4.73 -3.79
N TYR A 248 -5.54 4.55 -4.06
CA TYR A 248 -4.52 5.42 -3.45
C TYR A 248 -4.53 6.84 -4.01
N ALA A 249 -4.95 7.05 -5.27
CA ALA A 249 -5.22 8.38 -5.77
C ALA A 249 -6.30 9.08 -4.93
N MET A 250 -7.36 8.36 -4.51
CA MET A 250 -8.38 8.91 -3.63
C MET A 250 -7.92 9.05 -2.17
N LEU A 251 -7.08 8.16 -1.64
CA LEU A 251 -6.59 8.25 -0.27
C LEU A 251 -5.77 9.53 0.00
N PHE A 252 -5.19 10.15 -1.03
CA PHE A 252 -4.58 11.48 -0.89
C PHE A 252 -5.59 12.59 -0.63
N LEU A 253 -6.86 12.38 -0.98
CA LEU A 253 -7.95 13.34 -0.89
C LEU A 253 -8.92 13.00 0.25
N ALA A 254 -9.19 11.73 0.51
CA ALA A 254 -10.26 11.32 1.41
C ALA A 254 -10.12 11.93 2.82
N PRO A 255 -11.11 12.72 3.30
CA PRO A 255 -11.04 13.38 4.59
C PRO A 255 -11.24 12.41 5.77
N THR A 256 -11.67 11.18 5.47
CA THR A 256 -11.88 10.10 6.44
C THR A 256 -10.63 9.27 6.70
N GLY A 257 -9.54 9.52 5.97
CA GLY A 257 -8.26 8.84 6.16
C GLY A 257 -7.30 9.55 7.12
N LEU A 258 -6.08 9.02 7.21
CA LEU A 258 -4.96 9.61 7.96
C LEU A 258 -4.66 11.07 7.57
N VAL A 259 -5.08 11.51 6.39
CA VAL A 259 -4.86 12.87 5.88
C VAL A 259 -5.47 13.91 6.83
N MET A 260 -6.74 13.80 7.20
CA MET A 260 -7.34 14.81 8.08
C MET A 260 -6.76 14.79 9.49
N ALA A 261 -6.49 13.60 10.04
CA ALA A 261 -5.85 13.48 11.34
C ALA A 261 -4.48 14.16 11.37
N THR A 262 -3.65 13.95 10.34
CA THR A 262 -2.32 14.57 10.24
C THR A 262 -2.41 16.07 9.99
N LEU A 263 -3.33 16.55 9.15
CA LEU A 263 -3.54 17.97 8.92
C LEU A 263 -4.02 18.70 10.17
N GLN A 264 -4.91 18.09 10.97
CA GLN A 264 -5.34 18.63 12.25
C GLN A 264 -4.19 18.69 13.26
N MET A 265 -3.38 17.62 13.36
CA MET A 265 -2.20 17.59 14.24
C MET A 265 -1.18 18.68 13.89
N LEU A 266 -1.00 18.94 12.59
CA LEU A 266 -0.09 19.96 12.08
C LEU A 266 -0.75 21.35 11.94
N ASN A 267 -2.02 21.50 12.31
CA ASN A 267 -2.79 22.73 12.17
C ASN A 267 -2.76 23.34 10.75
N VAL A 268 -2.85 22.48 9.72
CA VAL A 268 -2.85 22.86 8.31
C VAL A 268 -4.26 22.77 7.74
N ARG A 269 -4.69 23.83 7.04
CA ARG A 269 -5.98 23.84 6.34
C ARG A 269 -6.04 22.76 5.24
N TYR A 270 -7.13 22.01 5.19
CA TYR A 270 -7.35 20.97 4.17
C TYR A 270 -7.31 21.51 2.73
N SER A 271 -7.78 22.75 2.50
CA SER A 271 -7.70 23.41 1.19
C SER A 271 -6.26 23.61 0.71
N HIS A 272 -5.30 23.84 1.61
CA HIS A 272 -3.88 23.94 1.28
C HIS A 272 -3.31 22.59 0.87
N TRP A 273 -3.68 21.54 1.62
CA TRP A 273 -3.30 20.17 1.28
C TRP A 273 -3.81 19.75 -0.10
N LEU A 274 -5.07 20.03 -0.40
CA LEU A 274 -5.65 19.72 -1.71
C LEU A 274 -4.87 20.34 -2.86
N ARG A 275 -4.55 21.64 -2.78
CA ARG A 275 -3.75 22.34 -3.81
C ARG A 275 -2.35 21.76 -3.93
N PHE A 276 -1.75 21.35 -2.81
CA PHE A 276 -0.43 20.76 -2.78
C PHE A 276 -0.39 19.35 -3.36
N VAL A 277 -1.38 18.51 -3.05
CA VAL A 277 -1.38 17.08 -3.42
C VAL A 277 -1.99 16.81 -4.80
N TRP A 278 -2.80 17.73 -5.33
CA TRP A 278 -3.48 17.55 -6.61
C TRP A 278 -2.56 17.16 -7.78
N PRO A 279 -1.35 17.75 -7.97
CA PRO A 279 -0.44 17.31 -9.00
C PRO A 279 -0.02 15.84 -8.87
N VAL A 280 0.06 15.32 -7.64
CA VAL A 280 0.37 13.91 -7.37
C VAL A 280 -0.81 13.02 -7.73
N VAL A 281 -2.03 13.42 -7.40
CA VAL A 281 -3.25 12.68 -7.78
C VAL A 281 -3.39 12.63 -9.30
N ALA A 282 -3.25 13.77 -9.97
CA ALA A 282 -3.29 13.85 -11.42
C ALA A 282 -2.22 12.98 -12.08
N PHE A 283 -0.99 12.99 -11.53
CA PHE A 283 0.06 12.09 -11.99
C PHE A 283 -0.34 10.62 -11.85
N VAL A 284 -0.86 10.20 -10.70
CA VAL A 284 -1.28 8.80 -10.49
C VAL A 284 -2.37 8.39 -11.48
N LEU A 285 -3.37 9.24 -11.72
CA LEU A 285 -4.46 8.92 -12.66
C LEU A 285 -3.97 8.88 -14.11
N ILE A 286 -3.13 9.83 -14.53
CA ILE A 286 -2.66 9.93 -15.93
C ILE A 286 -1.57 8.90 -16.21
N PHE A 287 -0.48 8.91 -15.43
CA PHE A 287 0.62 7.97 -15.60
C PHE A 287 0.18 6.54 -15.26
N GLY A 288 -0.53 6.35 -14.13
CA GLY A 288 -1.06 5.05 -13.76
C GLY A 288 -2.07 4.54 -14.77
N GLY A 289 -2.98 5.38 -15.26
CA GLY A 289 -3.91 5.03 -16.34
C GLY A 289 -3.20 4.62 -17.63
N GLY A 290 -2.20 5.38 -18.07
CA GLY A 290 -1.38 5.04 -19.24
C GLY A 290 -0.63 3.71 -19.07
N LEU A 291 -0.07 3.47 -17.87
CA LEU A 291 0.62 2.22 -17.55
C LEU A 291 -0.35 1.03 -17.56
N LEU A 292 -1.58 1.21 -17.04
CA LEU A 292 -2.63 0.19 -17.09
C LEU A 292 -3.07 -0.12 -18.52
N ILE A 293 -3.27 0.90 -19.36
CA ILE A 293 -3.54 0.71 -20.78
C ILE A 293 -2.42 -0.10 -21.44
N THR A 294 -1.17 0.24 -21.13
CA THR A 294 0.00 -0.46 -21.68
C THR A 294 0.03 -1.92 -21.21
N GLN A 295 -0.27 -2.20 -19.94
CA GLN A 295 -0.40 -3.58 -19.44
C GLN A 295 -1.47 -4.32 -20.22
N VAL A 296 -2.65 -3.74 -20.37
CA VAL A 296 -3.74 -4.38 -21.12
C VAL A 296 -3.29 -4.73 -22.53
N LEU A 297 -2.76 -3.76 -23.29
CA LEU A 297 -2.34 -3.98 -24.68
C LEU A 297 -1.24 -5.03 -24.86
N ILE A 298 -0.44 -5.31 -23.83
CA ILE A 298 0.64 -6.31 -23.88
C ILE A 298 0.11 -7.71 -23.55
N TYR A 299 -0.94 -7.82 -22.73
CA TYR A 299 -1.43 -9.11 -22.22
C TYR A 299 -2.84 -9.49 -22.71
N SER A 300 -3.51 -8.64 -23.50
CA SER A 300 -4.79 -8.90 -24.16
C SER A 300 -4.61 -9.52 -25.54
#